data_AF-A0A243RY99-F1
#
_entry.id   AF-A0A243RY99-F1
#
_cell.length_a   1.000
_cell.length_b   1.000
_cell.length_c   1.000
_cell.angle_alpha   90.00
_cell.angle_beta   90.00
_cell.angle_gamma   90.00
#
_symmetry.space_group_name_H-M   'P 1'
#
loop_
_entity.id
_entity.type
_entity.pdbx_description
1 polymer ?
#
loop_
_entity_poly.entity_id
_entity_poly.type
_entity_poly.pdbx_seq_one_letter_code
_entity_poly.pdbx_strand_id
1 'polypeptide(L)'
;MPAMDTNERSLRMRIAAHKSWANTTDRSGRTAAARKASHWTRFLDMAREQHPDATEKQIEEIAGSMRKAHFTELALRSAASRRIAAQTRRSKRTAAARAAVEEYDADRGNAAA
;
A
#
# COMPACT_ATOMS: atom_id res chain seq x y z
N MET A 1 -28.00 -8.28 5.64
CA MET A 1 -26.71 -8.80 6.15
C MET A 1 -26.05 -7.68 6.94
N PRO A 2 -25.68 -7.88 8.22
CA PRO A 2 -24.95 -6.86 8.96
C PRO A 2 -23.64 -6.51 8.24
N ALA A 3 -23.21 -5.25 8.38
CA ALA A 3 -21.95 -4.79 7.79
C ALA A 3 -20.78 -5.53 8.47
N MET A 4 -20.08 -6.37 7.69
CA MET A 4 -18.91 -7.13 8.13
C MET A 4 -17.81 -6.17 8.63
N ASP A 5 -17.22 -6.47 9.79
CA ASP A 5 -16.15 -5.65 10.34
C ASP A 5 -14.81 -5.88 9.58
N THR A 6 -13.76 -5.13 9.92
CA THR A 6 -12.45 -5.24 9.26
C THR A 6 -11.76 -6.59 9.52
N ASN A 7 -11.95 -7.17 10.70
CA ASN A 7 -11.33 -8.44 11.11
C ASN A 7 -11.96 -9.62 10.37
N GLU A 8 -13.30 -9.67 10.33
CA GLU A 8 -14.07 -10.66 9.59
C GLU A 8 -13.76 -10.62 8.10
N ARG A 9 -13.66 -9.41 7.52
CA ARG A 9 -13.26 -9.25 6.11
C ARG A 9 -11.86 -9.82 5.86
N SER A 10 -10.93 -9.56 6.76
CA SER A 10 -9.55 -10.07 6.68
C SER A 10 -9.48 -11.59 6.82
N LEU A 11 -10.30 -12.18 7.69
CA LEU A 11 -10.44 -13.64 7.83
C LEU A 11 -10.98 -14.26 6.54
N ARG A 12 -12.06 -13.69 5.99
CA ARG A 12 -12.67 -14.16 4.74
C ARG A 12 -11.68 -14.17 3.58
N MET A 13 -10.86 -13.12 3.44
CA MET A 13 -9.85 -13.04 2.38
C MET A 13 -8.73 -14.08 2.56
N ARG A 14 -8.31 -14.36 3.80
CA ARG A 14 -7.34 -15.43 4.08
C ARG A 14 -7.87 -16.81 3.71
N ILE A 15 -9.12 -17.11 4.08
CA ILE A 15 -9.79 -18.36 3.70
C ILE A 15 -9.83 -18.51 2.18
N ALA A 16 -10.22 -17.45 1.46
CA ALA A 16 -10.26 -17.45 0.01
C ALA A 16 -8.87 -17.70 -0.60
N ALA A 17 -7.83 -17.06 -0.07
CA ALA A 17 -6.45 -17.25 -0.53
C ALA A 17 -5.98 -18.71 -0.36
N HIS A 18 -6.19 -19.31 0.83
CA HIS A 18 -5.81 -20.69 1.08
C HIS A 18 -6.56 -21.68 0.19
N LYS A 19 -7.88 -21.52 0.03
CA LYS A 19 -8.67 -22.35 -0.89
C LYS A 19 -8.17 -22.24 -2.33
N SER A 20 -7.89 -21.01 -2.76
CA SER A 20 -7.35 -20.72 -4.08
C SER A 20 -5.99 -21.39 -4.31
N TRP A 21 -5.09 -21.37 -3.33
CA TRP A 21 -3.78 -22.03 -3.44
C TRP A 21 -3.85 -23.55 -3.32
N ALA A 22 -4.79 -24.09 -2.54
CA ALA A 22 -5.04 -25.53 -2.47
C ALA A 22 -5.47 -26.11 -3.82
N ASN A 23 -6.23 -25.34 -4.60
CA ASN A 23 -6.67 -25.73 -5.95
C ASN A 23 -5.60 -25.49 -7.05
N THR A 24 -4.41 -25.00 -6.70
CA THR A 24 -3.34 -24.71 -7.67
C THR A 24 -2.32 -25.85 -7.70
N THR A 25 -2.36 -26.66 -8.76
CA THR A 25 -1.42 -27.76 -8.98
C THR A 25 -0.05 -27.27 -9.47
N ASP A 26 -0.03 -26.34 -10.44
CA ASP A 26 1.19 -25.66 -10.89
C ASP A 26 1.29 -24.24 -10.33
N ARG A 27 2.02 -24.11 -9.21
CA ARG A 27 2.29 -22.81 -8.58
C ARG A 27 3.22 -21.93 -9.43
N SER A 28 4.10 -22.55 -10.21
CA SER A 28 5.05 -21.82 -11.04
C SER A 28 4.29 -21.16 -12.20
N GLY A 29 3.47 -21.90 -12.95
CA GLY A 29 2.66 -21.39 -14.04
C GLY A 29 1.69 -20.29 -13.58
N ARG A 30 1.05 -20.46 -12.43
CA ARG A 30 0.15 -19.43 -11.86
C ARG A 30 0.83 -18.07 -11.68
N THR A 31 2.13 -18.04 -11.38
CA THR A 31 2.90 -16.80 -11.18
C THR A 31 3.76 -16.41 -12.38
N ALA A 32 3.80 -17.21 -13.44
CA ALA A 32 4.71 -17.03 -14.57
C ALA A 32 4.46 -15.70 -15.31
N ALA A 33 3.20 -15.35 -15.56
CA ALA A 33 2.85 -14.07 -16.20
C ALA A 33 3.29 -12.88 -15.35
N ALA A 34 3.09 -12.93 -14.03
CA ALA A 34 3.52 -11.89 -13.11
C ALA A 34 5.06 -11.82 -12.99
N ARG A 35 5.76 -12.96 -13.08
CA ARG A 35 7.23 -13.02 -13.11
C ARG A 35 7.79 -12.48 -14.43
N LYS A 36 7.14 -12.75 -15.55
CA LYS A 36 7.51 -12.19 -16.87
C LYS A 36 7.23 -10.69 -16.93
N ALA A 37 6.10 -10.25 -16.40
CA ALA A 37 5.78 -8.84 -16.23
C ALA A 37 6.48 -8.20 -15.02
N SER A 38 7.38 -8.94 -14.34
CA SER A 38 8.00 -8.45 -13.12
C SER A 38 8.81 -7.20 -13.38
N HIS A 39 9.05 -6.46 -12.31
CA HIS A 39 9.69 -5.17 -12.34
C HIS A 39 10.99 -5.16 -13.15
N TRP A 40 11.74 -6.26 -13.25
CA TRP A 40 12.99 -6.25 -14.01
C TRP A 40 12.77 -6.23 -15.54
N THR A 41 12.00 -7.16 -16.09
CA THR A 41 11.79 -7.30 -17.54
C THR A 41 11.20 -6.03 -18.16
N ARG A 42 10.22 -5.41 -17.50
CA ARG A 42 9.63 -4.16 -18.02
C ARG A 42 10.63 -3.00 -18.12
N PHE A 43 11.59 -2.90 -17.19
CA PHE A 43 12.57 -1.81 -17.24
C PHE A 43 13.63 -2.07 -18.29
N LEU A 44 13.96 -3.33 -18.56
CA LEU A 44 14.78 -3.70 -19.71
C LEU A 44 14.08 -3.34 -21.03
N ASP A 45 12.79 -3.68 -21.16
CA ASP A 45 12.01 -3.36 -22.38
C ASP A 45 11.92 -1.83 -22.58
N MET A 46 11.62 -1.08 -21.52
CA MET A 46 11.61 0.39 -21.54
C MET A 46 12.99 0.99 -21.88
N ALA A 47 14.07 0.42 -21.34
CA ALA A 47 15.42 0.88 -21.61
C ALA A 47 15.78 0.66 -23.09
N ARG A 48 15.42 -0.49 -23.68
CA ARG A 48 15.63 -0.79 -25.10
C ARG A 48 14.80 0.12 -26.01
N GLU A 49 13.57 0.44 -25.61
CA GLU A 49 12.70 1.36 -26.36
C GLU A 49 13.25 2.80 -26.35
N GLN A 50 13.76 3.28 -25.21
CA GLN A 50 14.33 4.63 -25.11
C GLN A 50 15.74 4.76 -25.71
N HIS A 51 16.50 3.67 -25.72
CA HIS A 51 17.90 3.65 -26.14
C HIS A 51 18.16 2.47 -27.10
N PRO A 52 17.64 2.51 -28.34
CA PRO A 52 17.73 1.39 -29.28
C PRO A 52 19.17 1.06 -29.70
N ASP A 53 20.06 2.06 -29.70
CA ASP A 53 21.47 1.89 -30.10
C ASP A 53 22.40 1.54 -28.93
N ALA A 54 21.87 1.40 -27.71
CA ALA A 54 22.68 1.08 -26.54
C ALA A 54 23.10 -0.39 -26.55
N THR A 55 24.32 -0.65 -26.09
CA THR A 55 24.81 -2.02 -25.86
C THR A 55 24.00 -2.69 -24.74
N GLU A 56 23.95 -4.03 -24.73
CA GLU A 56 23.20 -4.77 -23.69
C GLU A 56 23.65 -4.41 -22.27
N LYS A 57 24.97 -4.18 -22.06
CA LYS A 57 25.50 -3.72 -20.78
C LYS A 57 24.93 -2.36 -20.36
N GLN A 58 24.84 -1.41 -21.29
CA GLN A 58 24.25 -0.10 -21.02
C GLN A 58 22.74 -0.21 -20.72
N ILE A 59 22.02 -1.07 -21.46
CA ILE A 59 20.62 -1.35 -21.20
C ILE A 59 20.40 -1.87 -19.78
N GLU A 60 21.22 -2.81 -19.30
CA GLU A 60 21.14 -3.31 -17.92
C GLU A 60 21.38 -2.22 -16.88
N GLU A 61 22.39 -1.36 -17.09
CA GLU A 61 22.70 -0.24 -16.19
C GLU A 61 21.57 0.80 -16.14
N ILE A 62 21.00 1.13 -17.31
CA ILE A 62 19.86 2.03 -17.46
C ILE A 62 18.62 1.45 -16.79
N ALA A 63 18.26 0.20 -17.09
CA ALA A 63 17.13 -0.49 -16.47
C ALA A 63 17.29 -0.59 -14.95
N GLY A 64 18.50 -0.86 -14.46
CA GLY A 64 18.86 -0.86 -13.05
C GLY A 64 18.60 0.50 -12.39
N SER A 65 18.94 1.59 -13.07
CA SER A 65 18.71 2.96 -12.60
C SER A 65 17.24 3.34 -12.63
N MET A 66 16.51 3.03 -13.72
CA MET A 66 15.07 3.24 -13.83
C MET A 66 14.31 2.50 -12.72
N ARG A 67 14.70 1.26 -12.43
CA ARG A 67 14.13 0.47 -11.34
C ARG A 67 14.30 1.17 -9.99
N LYS A 68 15.52 1.62 -9.68
CA LYS A 68 15.82 2.32 -8.41
C LYS A 68 15.01 3.62 -8.30
N ALA A 69 14.92 4.40 -9.38
CA ALA A 69 14.15 5.63 -9.42
C ALA A 69 12.66 5.37 -9.12
N HIS A 70 12.05 4.40 -9.82
CA HIS A 70 10.64 4.06 -9.65
C HIS A 70 10.28 3.67 -8.20
N PHE A 71 11.08 2.80 -7.57
CA PHE A 71 10.81 2.38 -6.20
C PHE A 71 11.08 3.49 -5.18
N THR A 72 12.06 4.36 -5.45
CA THR A 72 12.32 5.55 -4.63
C THR A 72 11.13 6.51 -4.68
N GLU A 73 10.57 6.76 -5.87
CA GLU A 73 9.38 7.58 -6.05
C GLU A 73 8.16 6.99 -5.32
N LEU A 74 7.95 5.67 -5.44
CA LEU A 74 6.87 4.97 -4.74
C LEU A 74 7.03 5.08 -3.21
N ALA A 75 8.26 4.95 -2.71
CA ALA A 75 8.56 5.11 -1.29
C ALA A 75 8.28 6.53 -0.80
N LEU A 76 8.66 7.54 -1.59
CA LEU A 76 8.39 8.95 -1.29
C LEU A 76 6.88 9.23 -1.20
N ARG A 77 6.11 8.79 -2.20
CA ARG A 77 4.64 8.90 -2.21
C ARG A 77 4.01 8.20 -1.01
N SER A 78 4.50 7.01 -0.67
CA SER A 78 4.03 6.25 0.50
C SER A 78 4.33 6.97 1.81
N ALA A 79 5.52 7.57 1.94
CA ALA A 79 5.89 8.36 3.11
C ALA A 79 5.00 9.60 3.26
N ALA A 80 4.71 10.30 2.16
CA ALA A 80 3.78 11.42 2.14
C ALA A 80 2.38 11.00 2.61
N SER A 81 1.82 9.92 2.05
CA SER A 81 0.52 9.38 2.45
C SER A 81 0.46 9.02 3.94
N ARG A 82 1.49 8.34 4.46
CA ARG A 82 1.58 8.01 5.90
C ARG A 82 1.60 9.25 6.78
N ARG A 83 2.32 10.31 6.38
CA ARG A 83 2.35 11.58 7.13
C ARG A 83 0.96 12.22 7.20
N ILE A 84 0.25 12.29 6.08
CA ILE A 84 -1.12 12.84 6.02
C ILE A 84 -2.05 12.02 6.91
N ALA A 85 -2.05 10.69 6.78
CA ALA A 85 -2.90 9.83 7.60
C ALA A 85 -2.62 9.98 9.10
N ALA A 86 -1.34 10.10 9.50
CA ALA A 86 -0.97 10.34 10.88
C ALA A 86 -1.46 11.71 11.39
N GLN A 87 -1.37 12.75 10.57
CA GLN A 87 -1.89 14.09 10.90
C GLN A 87 -3.41 14.07 11.06
N THR A 88 -4.15 13.44 10.13
CA THR A 88 -5.60 13.31 10.22
C THR A 88 -6.03 12.52 11.46
N ARG A 89 -5.34 11.42 11.79
CA ARG A 89 -5.64 10.66 13.02
C ARG A 89 -5.38 11.50 14.27
N ARG A 90 -4.27 12.25 14.29
CA ARG A 90 -3.94 13.15 15.39
C ARG A 90 -5.00 14.23 15.56
N SER A 91 -5.41 14.91 14.48
CA SER A 91 -6.41 15.97 14.54
C SER A 91 -7.77 15.46 15.02
N LYS A 92 -8.21 14.28 14.53
CA LYS A 92 -9.43 13.63 15.03
C LYS A 92 -9.35 13.32 16.51
N ARG A 93 -8.21 12.78 16.98
CA ARG A 93 -8.01 12.47 18.40
C ARG A 93 -8.02 13.73 19.26
N THR A 94 -7.39 14.82 18.82
CA THR A 94 -7.41 16.09 19.56
C THR A 94 -8.80 16.71 19.59
N ALA A 95 -9.57 16.63 18.50
CA ALA A 95 -10.95 17.10 18.46
C ALA A 95 -11.85 16.31 19.41
N ALA A 96 -11.72 14.97 19.41
CA ALA A 96 -12.46 14.11 20.33
C ALA A 96 -12.09 14.38 21.80
N ALA A 97 -10.80 14.56 22.11
CA ALA A 97 -10.36 14.90 23.45
C ALA A 97 -10.92 16.26 23.91
N ARG A 98 -10.97 17.25 23.02
CA ARG A 98 -11.55 18.56 23.33
C ARG A 98 -13.06 18.46 23.60
N ALA A 99 -13.80 17.74 22.75
CA ALA A 99 -15.22 17.52 22.94
C ALA A 99 -15.52 16.83 24.27
N ALA A 100 -14.71 15.84 24.66
CA ALA A 100 -14.86 15.14 25.94
C ALA A 100 -14.59 16.05 27.16
N VAL A 101 -13.66 17.01 27.05
CA VAL A 101 -13.43 18.01 28.11
C VAL A 101 -14.60 18.99 28.20
N GLU A 102 -15.11 19.48 27.07
CA GLU A 102 -16.26 20.39 27.02
C GLU A 102 -17.52 19.74 27.61
N GLU A 103 -17.77 18.46 27.29
CA GLU A 103 -18.86 17.65 27.87
C GLU A 103 -18.70 17.50 29.40
N TYR A 104 -17.50 17.15 29.86
CA TYR A 104 -17.21 17.03 31.29
C TYR A 104 -17.38 18.35 32.07
N ASP A 105 -16.97 19.47 31.46
CA ASP A 105 -17.15 20.80 32.07
C ASP A 105 -18.62 21.21 32.13
N ALA A 106 -19.41 20.89 31.10
CA ALA A 106 -20.86 21.12 31.09
C ALA A 106 -21.58 20.30 32.16
N ASP A 107 -21.24 19.02 32.30
CA ASP A 107 -21.79 18.14 33.33
C ASP A 107 -21.46 18.64 34.74
N ARG A 108 -20.23 19.10 34.96
CA ARG A 108 -19.84 19.70 36.25
C ARG A 108 -20.60 20.99 36.54
N GLY A 109 -20.76 21.86 35.54
CA GLY A 109 -21.51 23.11 35.70
C GLY A 109 -22.97 22.88 36.03
N ASN A 110 -23.58 21.85 35.44
CA ASN A 110 -24.96 21.45 35.73
C ASN A 110 -25.11 20.81 37.12
N ALA A 111 -24.12 20.06 37.60
CA ALA A 111 -24.13 19.50 38.96
C ALA A 111 -23.90 20.53 40.08
N ALA A 112 -23.41 21.73 39.74
CA ALA A 112 -23.13 22.81 40.69
C ALA A 112 -24.24 23.89 40.76
N ALA A 113 -25.29 23.76 39.94
CA ALA A 113 -26.45 24.66 39.87
C ALA A 113 -27.68 24.02 40.52
#